data_AF-A0A3D5BSF5-F1
#
_entry.id   AF-A0A3D5BSF5-F1
#
_cell.length_a   1.000
_cell.length_b   1.000
_cell.length_c   1.000
_cell.angle_alpha   90.00
_cell.angle_beta   90.00
_cell.angle_gamma   90.00
#
_symmetry.space_group_name_H-M   'P 1'
#
loop_
_entity.id
_entity.type
_entity.pdbx_description
1 polymer ?
#
loop_
_entity_poly.entity_id
_entity_poly.type
_entity_poly.pdbx_seq_one_letter_code
_entity_poly.pdbx_strand_id
1 'polypeptide(L)'
;ASCEARGVRAKAEVWDVSENYGARRWLVVKPQTFMNLSGQSVGEICRKNGIAPERVLVLHDELDLPLGTARFKFSGGLAGHNGLKSVAA
;
A
#
# COMPACT_ATOMS: atom_id res chain seq x y z
N ALA A 1 -0.78 20.57 -1.81
CA ALA A 1 -1.03 19.24 -1.23
C ALA A 1 -0.74 19.32 0.27
N SER A 2 -1.51 18.66 1.12
CA SER A 2 -1.19 18.49 2.56
C SER A 2 -0.83 17.05 2.84
N CYS A 3 0.03 16.81 3.82
CA CYS A 3 0.40 15.49 4.30
C CYS A 3 0.44 15.53 5.84
N GLU A 4 -0.37 14.71 6.49
CA GLU A 4 -0.52 14.69 7.94
C GLU A 4 -0.33 13.26 8.46
N ALA A 5 0.61 13.09 9.40
CA ALA A 5 0.82 11.81 10.06
C ALA A 5 -0.35 11.48 11.00
N ARG A 6 -0.95 10.30 10.86
CA ARG A 6 -2.00 9.78 11.74
C ARG A 6 -1.47 8.89 12.86
N GLY A 7 -0.15 8.73 12.95
CA GLY A 7 0.54 7.85 13.90
C GLY A 7 0.46 6.37 13.50
N VAL A 8 0.77 5.49 14.45
CA VAL A 8 0.75 4.03 14.24
C VAL A 8 -0.67 3.49 14.40
N ARG A 9 -1.21 2.85 13.36
CA ARG A 9 -2.51 2.17 13.37
C ARG A 9 -2.40 0.81 12.69
N ALA A 10 -3.05 -0.22 13.24
CA ALA A 10 -3.03 -1.58 12.67
C ALA A 10 -1.60 -2.07 12.35
N LYS A 11 -0.64 -1.77 13.24
CA LYS A 11 0.79 -2.06 13.03
C LYS A 11 1.35 -1.48 11.72
N ALA A 12 0.93 -0.28 11.34
CA ALA A 12 1.49 0.49 10.24
C ALA A 12 1.62 1.95 10.61
N GLU A 13 2.60 2.63 10.03
CA GLU A 13 2.62 4.08 9.97
C GLU A 13 1.65 4.53 8.87
N VAL A 14 0.80 5.52 9.19
CA VAL A 14 -0.25 5.99 8.28
C VAL A 14 -0.17 7.50 8.13
N TRP A 15 -0.25 7.97 6.90
CA TRP A 15 -0.35 9.39 6.57
C TRP A 15 -1.60 9.64 5.72
N ASP A 16 -2.27 10.75 6.01
CA ASP A 16 -3.32 11.30 5.16
C ASP A 16 -2.69 12.30 4.21
N VAL A 17 -2.87 12.10 2.91
CA VAL A 17 -2.35 12.98 1.88
C VAL A 17 -3.52 13.53 1.09
N SER A 18 -3.62 14.85 1.04
CA SER A 18 -4.64 15.55 0.26
C SER A 18 -4.01 16.36 -0.87
N GLU A 19 -4.61 16.27 -2.05
CA GLU A 19 -4.26 17.01 -3.25
C GLU A 19 -5.46 17.83 -3.72
N ASN A 20 -5.22 18.82 -4.57
CA ASN A 20 -6.27 19.66 -5.17
C ASN A 20 -7.27 20.23 -4.14
N TYR A 21 -6.75 20.84 -3.06
CA TYR A 21 -7.56 21.40 -1.96
C TYR A 21 -8.52 20.38 -1.33
N GLY A 22 -8.13 19.11 -1.24
CA GLY A 22 -8.93 18.04 -0.64
C GLY A 22 -9.83 17.29 -1.62
N ALA A 23 -9.88 17.70 -2.89
CA ALA A 23 -10.65 17.00 -3.92
C ALA A 23 -10.13 15.57 -4.16
N ARG A 24 -8.85 15.31 -3.88
CA ARG A 24 -8.27 13.95 -3.94
C ARG A 24 -7.58 13.64 -2.63
N ARG A 25 -7.93 12.52 -2.02
CA ARG A 25 -7.36 12.04 -0.76
C ARG A 25 -6.77 10.66 -0.93
N TRP A 26 -5.63 10.46 -0.29
CA TRP A 26 -4.87 9.22 -0.30
C TRP A 26 -4.51 8.85 1.13
N LEU A 27 -4.55 7.55 1.43
CA LEU A 27 -3.93 7.02 2.63
C LEU A 27 -2.62 6.35 2.22
N VAL A 28 -1.51 6.91 2.70
CA VAL A 28 -0.20 6.28 2.56
C VAL A 28 0.02 5.42 3.79
N VAL A 29 0.37 4.16 3.56
CA VAL A 29 0.50 3.15 4.60
C VAL A 29 1.84 2.46 4.45
N LYS A 30 2.62 2.42 5.54
CA LYS A 30 3.83 1.62 5.65
C LYS A 30 3.61 0.54 6.71
N PRO A 31 3.29 -0.72 6.31
CA PRO A 31 3.19 -1.82 7.25
C PRO A 31 4.47 -2.00 8.05
N GLN A 32 4.34 -2.08 9.38
CA GLN A 32 5.40 -2.38 10.34
C GLN A 32 5.35 -3.87 10.75
N THR A 33 4.86 -4.72 9.84
CA THR A 33 4.82 -6.18 9.97
C THR A 33 5.97 -6.80 9.17
N PHE A 34 6.25 -8.08 9.42
CA PHE A 34 7.10 -8.85 8.49
C PHE A 34 6.48 -8.91 7.09
N MET A 35 7.32 -9.05 6.07
CA MET A 35 6.90 -9.02 4.65
C MET A 35 5.81 -10.05 4.32
N ASN A 36 5.88 -11.25 4.91
CA ASN A 36 4.87 -12.30 4.72
C ASN A 36 3.53 -12.01 5.45
N LEU A 37 3.48 -10.97 6.29
CA LEU A 37 2.31 -10.58 7.08
C LEU A 37 1.78 -9.18 6.71
N SER A 38 2.32 -8.55 5.66
CA SER A 38 1.90 -7.21 5.21
C SER A 38 0.39 -7.11 4.92
N GLY A 39 -0.24 -8.18 4.43
CA GLY A 39 -1.67 -8.22 4.17
C GLY A 39 -2.56 -8.09 5.40
N GLN A 40 -2.07 -8.50 6.58
CA GLN A 40 -2.84 -8.34 7.83
C GLN A 40 -3.06 -6.86 8.13
N SER A 41 -1.98 -6.07 8.03
CA SER A 41 -2.02 -4.63 8.29
C SER A 41 -2.80 -3.87 7.21
N VAL A 42 -2.49 -4.15 5.93
CA VAL A 42 -3.15 -3.52 4.79
C VAL A 42 -4.65 -3.83 4.78
N GLY A 43 -5.03 -5.10 4.96
CA GLY A 43 -6.43 -5.53 4.97
C GLY A 43 -7.23 -4.92 6.12
N GLU A 44 -6.64 -4.81 7.33
CA GLU A 44 -7.30 -4.14 8.46
C GLU A 44 -7.56 -2.65 8.15
N ILE A 45 -6.59 -1.95 7.56
CA ILE A 45 -6.73 -0.54 7.19
C ILE A 45 -7.79 -0.37 6.10
N CYS A 46 -7.78 -1.20 5.06
CA CYS A 46 -8.76 -1.12 3.97
C CYS A 46 -10.18 -1.35 4.50
N ARG A 47 -10.40 -2.39 5.33
CA ARG A 47 -11.71 -2.66 5.94
C ARG A 47 -12.20 -1.50 6.81
N LYS A 48 -11.34 -0.94 7.65
CA LYS A 48 -11.70 0.19 8.54
C LYS A 48 -12.07 1.48 7.78
N ASN A 49 -11.51 1.68 6.59
CA ASN A 49 -11.74 2.88 5.78
C ASN A 49 -12.70 2.65 4.61
N GLY A 50 -13.26 1.43 4.46
CA GLY A 50 -14.15 1.09 3.34
C GLY A 50 -13.48 1.18 1.97
N ILE A 51 -12.18 0.87 1.89
CA ILE A 51 -11.39 0.97 0.66
C ILE A 51 -11.49 -0.36 -0.10
N ALA A 52 -12.03 -0.31 -1.31
CA ALA A 52 -12.09 -1.46 -2.21
C ALA A 52 -10.71 -1.80 -2.80
N PRO A 53 -10.39 -3.08 -3.07
CA PRO A 53 -9.08 -3.50 -3.58
C PRO A 53 -8.62 -2.77 -4.85
N GLU A 54 -9.55 -2.39 -5.73
CA GLU A 54 -9.28 -1.69 -6.98
C GLU A 54 -8.75 -0.25 -6.76
N ARG A 55 -8.88 0.25 -5.53
CA ARG A 55 -8.37 1.57 -5.10
C ARG A 55 -7.05 1.46 -4.33
N VAL A 56 -6.46 0.27 -4.24
CA VAL A 56 -5.20 0.03 -3.55
C VAL A 56 -4.06 -0.04 -4.57
N LEU A 57 -3.02 0.75 -4.35
CA LEU A 57 -1.75 0.66 -5.06
C LEU A 57 -0.69 0.12 -4.10
N VAL A 58 0.01 -0.93 -4.49
CA VAL A 58 1.10 -1.52 -3.71
C VAL A 58 2.42 -1.19 -4.40
N LEU A 59 3.33 -0.54 -3.66
CA LEU A 59 4.70 -0.31 -4.09
C LEU A 59 5.56 -1.46 -3.53
N HIS A 60 6.25 -2.16 -4.42
CA HIS A 60 7.15 -3.26 -4.07
C HIS A 60 8.42 -3.19 -4.95
N ASP A 61 9.48 -3.85 -4.51
CA ASP A 61 10.68 -4.05 -5.31
C ASP A 61 10.48 -5.17 -6.32
N GLU A 62 11.10 -5.04 -7.49
CA GLU A 62 11.04 -6.02 -8.57
C GLU A 62 12.45 -6.32 -9.05
N LEU A 63 12.85 -7.58 -8.96
CA LEU A 63 14.22 -8.01 -9.28
C LEU A 63 14.49 -8.03 -10.79
N ASP A 64 13.43 -8.18 -11.59
CA ASP A 64 13.52 -8.25 -13.04
C ASP A 64 13.64 -6.87 -13.71
N LEU A 65 13.46 -5.78 -12.96
CA LEU A 65 13.54 -4.43 -13.51
C LEU A 65 14.95 -3.83 -13.35
N PRO A 66 15.47 -3.13 -14.38
CA PRO A 66 16.70 -2.37 -14.24
C PRO A 66 16.59 -1.29 -13.18
N LEU A 67 17.71 -0.99 -12.50
CA LEU A 67 17.79 0.09 -11.51
C LEU A 67 17.29 1.43 -12.09
N GLY A 68 16.53 2.17 -11.27
CA GLY A 68 15.92 3.43 -11.68
C GLY A 68 14.64 3.29 -12.51
N THR A 69 14.18 2.06 -12.77
CA THR A 69 12.95 1.81 -13.51
C THR A 69 11.79 1.60 -12.53
N ALA A 70 10.70 2.34 -12.75
CA ALA A 70 9.40 2.09 -12.13
C ALA A 70 8.38 1.75 -13.22
N ARG A 71 7.48 0.80 -12.94
CA ARG A 71 6.45 0.37 -13.88
C ARG A 71 5.12 0.21 -13.16
N PHE A 72 4.04 0.69 -13.79
CA PHE A 72 2.68 0.35 -13.36
C PHE A 72 2.27 -1.00 -13.95
N LYS A 73 1.73 -1.87 -13.11
CA LYS A 73 1.19 -3.17 -13.52
C LYS A 73 -0.20 -3.32 -12.91
N PHE A 74 -1.17 -3.63 -13.75
CA PHE A 74 -2.52 -3.99 -13.34
C PHE A 74 -2.67 -5.49 -13.50
N SER A 75 -3.00 -6.19 -12.42
CA SER A 75 -3.15 -7.65 -12.42
C SER A 75 -1.87 -8.42 -12.80
N GLY A 76 -1.92 -9.75 -12.76
CA GLY A 76 -0.83 -10.66 -13.12
C GLY A 76 -0.23 -11.43 -11.94
N GLY A 77 0.74 -12.29 -12.25
CA GLY A 77 1.38 -13.14 -11.25
C GLY A 77 2.18 -12.35 -10.22
N LEU A 78 2.13 -12.82 -8.97
CA LEU A 78 2.78 -12.22 -7.79
C LEU A 78 4.31 -12.49 -7.74
N ALA A 79 4.87 -13.08 -8.80
CA ALA A 79 6.30 -13.35 -9.02
C ALA A 79 7.04 -14.01 -7.82
N GLY A 80 6.31 -14.72 -6.95
CA GLY A 80 6.90 -15.29 -5.73
C GLY A 80 7.08 -14.30 -4.57
N HIS A 81 6.78 -13.01 -4.73
CA HIS A 81 6.96 -11.97 -3.73
C HIS A 81 6.03 -12.18 -2.52
N ASN A 82 6.61 -12.49 -1.35
CA ASN A 82 5.86 -12.84 -0.14
C ASN A 82 4.94 -11.70 0.36
N GLY A 83 5.35 -10.44 0.20
CA GLY A 83 4.51 -9.27 0.46
C GLY A 83 3.25 -9.21 -0.39
N LEU A 84 3.39 -9.28 -1.72
CA LEU A 84 2.26 -9.29 -2.65
C LEU A 84 1.33 -10.50 -2.41
N LYS A 85 1.88 -11.68 -2.12
CA LYS A 85 1.08 -12.86 -1.70
C LYS A 85 0.27 -12.59 -0.44
N SER A 86 0.88 -11.96 0.56
CA SER A 86 0.20 -11.60 1.80
C SER A 86 -0.94 -10.61 1.56
N VAL A 87 -0.73 -9.59 0.73
CA VAL A 87 -1.72 -8.55 0.43
C VAL A 87 -2.87 -9.04 -0.46
N ALA A 88 -2.60 -10.00 -1.35
CA ALA A 88 -3.60 -10.57 -2.26
C ALA A 88 -4.42 -11.73 -1.66
N ALA A 89 -4.08 -12.19 -0.45
CA ALA A 89 -4.77 -13.27 0.26
C ALA A 89 -5.96 -12.74 1.08
#